data_AF-N1WAI4-F1
#
_entry.id   AF-N1WAI4-F1
#
_cell.length_a   1.000
_cell.length_b   1.000
_cell.length_c   1.000
_cell.angle_alpha   90.00
_cell.angle_beta   90.00
_cell.angle_gamma   90.00
#
_symmetry.space_group_name_H-M   'P 1'
#
loop_
_entity.id
_entity.type
_entity.pdbx_description
1 polymer ?
#
loop_
_entity_poly.entity_id
_entity_poly.type
_entity_poly.pdbx_seq_one_letter_code
_entity_poly.pdbx_strand_id
1 'polypeptide(L)'
;MKLQSPYFPFFLFVAFVTLLQFPIEGKDIESLHIGFGSCLHQDKESPILTQWEKESFDLILLLGDNIYADNLVATEKIPAYKKQFARPEWKAIRSQSQILATWDDHDYGINDSGGEYADKEKSREIFISQLGSLMPKGQSFGTKDGRGIFHSYWLKWKEKKVHIVIPDTRFFRSPLKRSWFSYFTGKNHYRPNEAEDATILGEEQWKWLAEEFAKPSDLLVFVSGIQVIPTEQPFEKWGNFPKEREKLFQFFGSAKTSDLVILSGDRHIAEIYEYPLSDSRKLIEVTSSSLNLPLPFLPLEYDSEYKLGSAFREENFGSLRIQRKDGKLVWRSEIKDKIGNVILHYTNNDSN
;
A
#
# COMPACT_ATOMS: atom_id res chain seq x y z
N MET A 1 61.72 32.24 37.54
CA MET A 1 60.69 31.18 37.63
C MET A 1 59.41 31.69 36.96
N LYS A 2 59.26 31.44 35.65
CA LYS A 2 58.02 31.66 34.89
C LYS A 2 57.96 30.52 33.87
N LEU A 3 56.96 29.65 34.02
CA LEU A 3 56.75 28.45 33.21
C LEU A 3 56.33 28.83 31.78
N GLN A 4 56.94 28.18 30.80
CA GLN A 4 56.44 28.11 29.44
C GLN A 4 55.32 27.05 29.38
N SER A 5 54.16 27.43 28.88
CA SER A 5 53.06 26.53 28.53
C SER A 5 53.20 26.13 27.05
N PRO A 6 53.17 24.83 26.69
CA PRO A 6 53.11 24.43 25.30
C PRO A 6 51.65 24.38 24.83
N TYR A 7 51.37 25.07 23.73
CA TYR A 7 50.12 24.96 23.00
C TYR A 7 50.02 23.57 22.34
N PHE A 8 49.05 22.77 22.76
CA PHE A 8 48.63 21.55 22.05
C PHE A 8 47.47 21.91 21.10
N PRO A 9 47.57 21.69 19.78
CA PRO A 9 46.43 21.86 18.90
C PRO A 9 45.50 20.66 19.08
N PHE A 10 44.29 20.93 19.56
CA PHE A 10 43.21 19.95 19.66
C PHE A 10 42.65 19.72 18.24
N PHE A 11 43.08 18.64 17.58
CA PHE A 11 42.46 18.21 16.34
C PHE A 11 41.08 17.63 16.65
N LEU A 12 40.04 18.39 16.30
CA LEU A 12 38.65 17.94 16.37
C LEU A 12 38.46 16.89 15.26
N PHE A 13 38.46 15.60 15.62
CA PHE A 13 38.15 14.52 14.70
C PHE A 13 36.63 14.52 14.47
N VAL A 14 36.17 15.20 13.43
CA VAL A 14 34.78 15.11 12.98
C VAL A 14 34.62 13.74 12.34
N ALA A 15 34.12 12.77 13.12
CA ALA A 15 33.70 11.48 12.59
C ALA A 15 32.51 11.70 11.65
N PHE A 16 32.77 11.65 10.35
CA PHE A 16 31.74 11.61 9.33
C PHE A 16 31.05 10.23 9.44
N VAL A 17 29.98 10.16 10.23
CA VAL A 17 29.09 8.99 10.22
C VAL A 17 28.33 9.05 8.90
N THR A 18 28.87 8.37 7.89
CA THR A 18 28.09 8.05 6.70
C THR A 18 26.97 7.11 7.13
N LEU A 19 25.75 7.63 7.20
CA LEU A 19 24.53 6.84 7.24
C LEU A 19 24.44 6.08 5.91
N LEU A 20 25.12 4.94 5.83
CA LEU A 20 24.92 3.97 4.76
C LEU A 20 23.49 3.45 4.91
N GLN A 21 22.56 4.05 4.16
CA GLN A 21 21.32 3.38 3.81
C GLN A 21 21.71 2.22 2.90
N PHE A 22 21.85 1.02 3.48
CA PHE A 22 22.00 -0.19 2.70
C PHE A 22 20.72 -0.36 1.86
N PRO A 23 20.81 -0.34 0.52
CA PRO A 23 19.68 -0.78 -0.28
C PRO A 23 19.40 -2.25 0.05
N ILE A 24 18.13 -2.63 0.15
CA ILE A 24 17.77 -4.04 0.33
C ILE A 24 18.29 -4.81 -0.87
N GLU A 25 19.15 -5.79 -0.61
CA GLU A 25 19.45 -6.86 -1.54
C GLU A 25 18.45 -8.00 -1.26
N GLY A 26 17.72 -8.45 -2.28
CA GLY A 26 16.75 -9.55 -2.14
C GLY A 26 17.44 -10.80 -1.61
N LYS A 27 16.77 -11.53 -0.71
CA LYS A 27 17.27 -12.75 -0.08
C LYS A 27 17.49 -13.88 -1.08
N ASP A 28 16.65 -13.93 -2.12
CA ASP A 28 16.86 -14.81 -3.24
C ASP A 28 17.73 -14.08 -4.29
N ILE A 29 18.90 -14.67 -4.55
CA ILE A 29 19.85 -14.17 -5.54
C ILE A 29 19.19 -14.19 -6.92
N GLU A 30 18.18 -15.02 -7.18
CA GLU A 30 17.51 -15.11 -8.47
C GLU A 30 16.25 -14.26 -8.60
N SER A 31 15.54 -13.99 -7.51
CA SER A 31 14.30 -13.21 -7.52
C SER A 31 14.07 -12.35 -6.28
N LEU A 32 13.32 -11.26 -6.43
CA LEU A 32 12.84 -10.41 -5.34
C LEU A 32 11.36 -10.73 -5.08
N HIS A 33 11.01 -10.98 -3.82
CA HIS A 33 9.68 -11.43 -3.41
C HIS A 33 8.99 -10.39 -2.52
N ILE A 34 7.86 -9.87 -2.98
CA ILE A 34 7.03 -8.94 -2.23
C ILE A 34 5.73 -9.64 -1.85
N GLY A 35 5.43 -9.75 -0.56
CA GLY A 35 4.12 -10.16 -0.06
C GLY A 35 3.21 -8.95 0.15
N PHE A 36 1.91 -9.09 -0.04
CA PHE A 36 0.98 -7.98 0.18
C PHE A 36 -0.42 -8.44 0.60
N GLY A 37 -1.17 -7.54 1.25
CA GLY A 37 -2.58 -7.76 1.57
C GLY A 37 -3.14 -6.69 2.50
N SER A 38 -4.45 -6.75 2.72
CA SER A 38 -5.23 -5.83 3.56
C SER A 38 -6.21 -6.59 4.45
N CYS A 39 -6.93 -5.87 5.31
CA CYS A 39 -8.06 -6.40 6.08
C CYS A 39 -7.63 -7.49 7.08
N LEU A 40 -6.82 -7.06 8.05
CA LEU A 40 -6.23 -7.87 9.10
C LEU A 40 -6.83 -7.51 10.47
N HIS A 41 -7.83 -8.26 10.88
CA HIS A 41 -8.56 -8.05 12.12
C HIS A 41 -7.83 -8.62 13.34
N GLN A 42 -7.54 -7.76 14.34
CA GLN A 42 -6.78 -8.10 15.55
C GLN A 42 -7.43 -9.16 16.44
N ASP A 43 -8.75 -9.31 16.39
CA ASP A 43 -9.49 -10.29 17.18
C ASP A 43 -9.69 -11.64 16.49
N LYS A 44 -9.25 -11.80 15.23
CA LYS A 44 -9.39 -13.05 14.48
C LYS A 44 -8.07 -13.81 14.42
N GLU A 45 -8.15 -15.14 14.33
CA GLU A 45 -6.99 -15.94 13.94
C GLU A 45 -6.48 -15.49 12.58
N SER A 46 -5.19 -15.68 12.31
CA SER A 46 -4.60 -15.27 11.04
C SER A 46 -3.57 -16.31 10.58
N PRO A 47 -4.01 -17.47 10.07
CA PRO A 47 -3.11 -18.50 9.53
C PRO A 47 -2.15 -17.96 8.46
N ILE A 48 -2.55 -16.91 7.75
CA ILE A 48 -1.70 -16.21 6.78
C ILE A 48 -0.43 -15.64 7.41
N LEU A 49 -0.44 -15.17 8.66
CA LEU A 49 0.79 -14.65 9.28
C LEU A 49 1.81 -15.79 9.47
N THR A 50 1.35 -16.98 9.88
CA THR A 50 2.18 -18.19 9.91
C THR A 50 2.65 -18.59 8.51
N GLN A 51 1.84 -18.39 7.47
CA GLN A 51 2.26 -18.65 6.10
C GLN A 51 3.32 -17.64 5.62
N TRP A 52 3.17 -16.36 5.96
CA TRP A 52 4.17 -15.32 5.65
C TRP A 52 5.52 -15.57 6.32
N GLU A 53 5.52 -16.18 7.52
CA GLU A 53 6.76 -16.67 8.13
C GLU A 53 7.51 -17.63 7.21
N LYS A 54 6.79 -18.60 6.63
CA LYS A 54 7.36 -19.65 5.76
C LYS A 54 7.79 -19.12 4.39
N GLU A 55 7.00 -18.21 3.81
CA GLU A 55 7.28 -17.62 2.49
C GLU A 55 8.51 -16.69 2.51
N SER A 56 8.85 -16.14 3.69
CA SER A 56 10.04 -15.30 3.92
C SER A 56 10.24 -14.18 2.90
N PHE A 57 9.19 -13.42 2.60
CA PHE A 57 9.25 -12.28 1.68
C PHE A 57 10.41 -11.32 1.98
N ASP A 58 10.94 -10.67 0.95
CA ASP A 58 11.94 -9.61 1.11
C ASP A 58 11.30 -8.33 1.67
N LEU A 59 10.09 -8.05 1.18
CA LEU A 59 9.26 -6.94 1.59
C LEU A 59 7.81 -7.38 1.74
N ILE A 60 7.14 -6.85 2.75
CA ILE A 60 5.70 -6.98 2.94
C ILE A 60 5.06 -5.60 2.79
N LEU A 61 4.00 -5.51 2.00
CA LEU A 61 3.18 -4.33 1.84
C LEU A 61 1.83 -4.55 2.54
N LEU A 62 1.61 -3.82 3.63
CA LEU A 62 0.30 -3.77 4.27
C LEU A 62 -0.51 -2.67 3.59
N LEU A 63 -1.58 -3.06 2.92
CA LEU A 63 -2.30 -2.19 2.00
C LEU A 63 -3.40 -1.38 2.71
N GLY A 64 -3.61 -1.57 4.01
CA GLY A 64 -4.69 -0.92 4.76
C GLY A 64 -5.49 -1.92 5.58
N ASP A 65 -6.38 -1.42 6.43
CA ASP A 65 -7.08 -2.18 7.46
C ASP A 65 -6.16 -3.10 8.26
N ASN A 66 -5.07 -2.52 8.77
CA ASN A 66 -4.11 -3.23 9.61
C ASN A 66 -4.72 -3.62 10.96
N ILE A 67 -5.78 -2.91 11.35
CA ILE A 67 -6.63 -3.15 12.50
C ILE A 67 -8.07 -2.79 12.15
N TYR A 68 -9.02 -3.28 12.95
CA TYR A 68 -10.43 -2.90 12.90
C TYR A 68 -10.82 -2.19 14.19
N ALA A 69 -10.88 -0.85 14.16
CA ALA A 69 -11.15 -0.03 15.33
C ALA A 69 -11.91 1.26 14.98
N ASP A 70 -13.06 1.10 14.32
CA ASP A 70 -13.96 2.20 13.98
C ASP A 70 -14.32 3.01 15.21
N ASN A 71 -13.87 4.26 15.21
CA ASN A 71 -14.12 5.15 16.33
C ASN A 71 -14.04 6.61 15.88
N LEU A 72 -14.86 7.45 16.52
CA LEU A 72 -14.82 8.90 16.37
C LEU A 72 -13.60 9.53 17.05
N VAL A 73 -12.99 8.83 18.00
CA VAL A 73 -11.82 9.27 18.76
C VAL A 73 -10.64 8.37 18.38
N ALA A 74 -9.59 8.96 17.82
CA ALA A 74 -8.48 8.20 17.26
C ALA A 74 -7.69 7.42 18.33
N THR A 75 -7.60 7.93 19.57
CA THR A 75 -6.86 7.26 20.66
C THR A 75 -7.41 5.88 21.02
N GLU A 76 -8.68 5.61 20.73
CA GLU A 76 -9.32 4.31 20.95
C GLU A 76 -8.78 3.21 20.03
N LYS A 77 -7.99 3.57 19.00
CA LYS A 77 -7.31 2.63 18.10
C LYS A 77 -6.04 2.03 18.67
N ILE A 78 -5.42 2.68 19.66
CA ILE A 78 -4.14 2.26 20.25
C ILE A 78 -4.17 0.81 20.78
N PRO A 79 -5.21 0.36 21.53
CA PRO A 79 -5.29 -1.02 21.99
C PRO A 79 -5.33 -2.03 20.86
N ALA A 80 -6.04 -1.73 19.75
CA ALA A 80 -6.13 -2.61 18.60
C ALA A 80 -4.76 -2.77 17.91
N TYR A 81 -4.02 -1.69 17.70
CA TYR A 81 -2.65 -1.74 17.19
C TYR A 81 -1.72 -2.57 18.09
N LYS A 82 -1.76 -2.31 19.40
CA LYS A 82 -0.95 -3.06 20.37
C LYS A 82 -1.27 -4.55 20.33
N LYS A 83 -2.55 -4.91 20.27
CA LYS A 83 -2.99 -6.31 20.16
C LYS A 83 -2.51 -6.94 18.87
N GLN A 84 -2.69 -6.27 17.74
CA GLN A 84 -2.33 -6.78 16.42
C GLN A 84 -0.83 -7.04 16.30
N PHE A 85 0.00 -6.08 16.67
CA PHE A 85 1.45 -6.16 16.50
C PHE A 85 2.18 -6.84 17.68
N ALA A 86 1.44 -7.28 18.71
CA ALA A 86 1.93 -8.18 19.75
C ALA A 86 1.81 -9.67 19.37
N ARG A 87 1.14 -10.01 18.25
CA ARG A 87 1.09 -11.39 17.75
C ARG A 87 2.51 -11.95 17.56
N PRO A 88 2.79 -13.19 18.01
CA PRO A 88 4.14 -13.75 17.98
C PRO A 88 4.72 -13.82 16.55
N GLU A 89 3.87 -13.97 15.54
CA GLU A 89 4.27 -14.13 14.15
C GLU A 89 5.03 -12.92 13.62
N TRP A 90 4.64 -11.71 14.07
CA TRP A 90 5.32 -10.48 13.67
C TRP A 90 6.78 -10.45 14.10
N LYS A 91 7.16 -11.16 15.17
CA LYS A 91 8.56 -11.23 15.59
C LYS A 91 9.41 -11.94 14.54
N ALA A 92 8.95 -13.08 14.03
CA ALA A 92 9.66 -13.82 12.99
C ALA A 92 9.60 -13.06 11.67
N ILE A 93 8.42 -12.59 11.26
CA ILE A 93 8.22 -11.80 10.03
C ILE A 93 9.16 -10.59 10.00
N ARG A 94 9.26 -9.80 11.06
CA ARG A 94 10.11 -8.60 11.09
C ARG A 94 11.61 -8.90 11.14
N SER A 95 12.00 -10.11 11.55
CA SER A 95 13.40 -10.52 11.53
C SER A 95 13.89 -10.85 10.12
N GLN A 96 12.95 -11.16 9.21
CA GLN A 96 13.24 -11.60 7.86
C GLN A 96 12.79 -10.57 6.81
N SER A 97 11.65 -9.93 6.97
CA SER A 97 11.05 -9.06 5.96
C SER A 97 11.10 -7.61 6.41
N GLN A 98 11.32 -6.70 5.46
CA GLN A 98 10.94 -5.31 5.69
C GLN A 98 9.42 -5.16 5.53
N ILE A 99 8.86 -4.13 6.16
CA ILE A 99 7.43 -3.83 6.10
C ILE A 99 7.30 -2.39 5.61
N LEU A 100 6.42 -2.16 4.63
CA LEU A 100 5.85 -0.85 4.37
C LEU A 100 4.34 -0.96 4.57
N ALA A 101 3.72 0.11 5.05
CA ALA A 101 2.30 0.09 5.37
C ALA A 101 1.66 1.41 5.00
N THR A 102 0.45 1.33 4.45
CA THR A 102 -0.52 2.42 4.47
C THR A 102 -1.68 2.05 5.39
N TRP A 103 -2.59 2.98 5.62
CA TRP A 103 -3.85 2.74 6.32
C TRP A 103 -5.00 2.56 5.35
N ASP A 104 -6.13 2.08 5.88
CA ASP A 104 -7.44 2.37 5.30
C ASP A 104 -8.39 2.97 6.35
N ASP A 105 -9.70 3.00 6.12
CA ASP A 105 -10.68 3.63 7.01
C ASP A 105 -10.67 3.08 8.43
N HIS A 106 -10.51 1.76 8.62
CA HIS A 106 -10.56 1.16 9.95
C HIS A 106 -9.33 1.48 10.82
N ASP A 107 -8.20 1.78 10.17
CA ASP A 107 -7.01 2.38 10.78
C ASP A 107 -7.18 3.90 11.00
N TYR A 108 -7.87 4.57 10.09
CA TYR A 108 -7.93 6.02 10.00
C TYR A 108 -9.00 6.65 10.90
N GLY A 109 -10.26 6.20 10.82
CA GLY A 109 -11.40 6.88 11.42
C GLY A 109 -12.57 5.94 11.69
N ILE A 110 -13.74 6.29 11.14
CA ILE A 110 -14.89 5.41 11.02
C ILE A 110 -14.95 4.87 9.58
N ASN A 111 -15.67 3.76 9.39
CA ASN A 111 -15.91 3.16 8.08
C ASN A 111 -16.23 4.22 7.00
N ASP A 112 -15.50 4.13 5.89
CA ASP A 112 -15.54 4.99 4.70
C ASP A 112 -15.28 6.51 4.95
N SER A 113 -14.70 6.90 6.08
CA SER A 113 -14.37 8.31 6.32
C SER A 113 -13.14 8.78 5.54
N GLY A 114 -13.17 10.05 5.14
CA GLY A 114 -12.06 10.76 4.51
C GLY A 114 -11.66 12.02 5.28
N GLY A 115 -11.28 13.06 4.55
CA GLY A 115 -10.78 14.33 5.07
C GLY A 115 -11.76 15.09 5.97
N GLU A 116 -13.04 14.72 6.00
CA GLU A 116 -14.04 15.21 6.95
C GLU A 116 -13.91 14.63 8.37
N TYR A 117 -13.11 13.59 8.58
CA TYR A 117 -12.89 13.02 9.90
C TYR A 117 -12.18 14.02 10.82
N ALA A 118 -12.85 14.39 11.91
CA ALA A 118 -12.42 15.46 12.79
C ALA A 118 -11.07 15.19 13.48
N ASP A 119 -10.79 13.93 13.83
CA ASP A 119 -9.59 13.54 14.59
C ASP A 119 -8.47 12.96 13.69
N LYS A 120 -8.48 13.30 12.39
CA LYS A 120 -7.54 12.76 11.40
C LYS A 120 -6.07 13.04 11.70
N GLU A 121 -5.75 14.20 12.27
CA GLU A 121 -4.38 14.53 12.67
C GLU A 121 -3.91 13.62 13.80
N LYS A 122 -4.77 13.37 14.80
CA LYS A 122 -4.46 12.43 15.89
C LYS A 122 -4.34 11.00 15.37
N SER A 123 -5.18 10.61 14.42
CA SER A 123 -5.08 9.30 13.77
C SER A 123 -3.75 9.12 13.06
N ARG A 124 -3.28 10.16 12.34
CA ARG A 124 -1.93 10.22 11.77
C ARG A 124 -0.85 9.99 12.81
N GLU A 125 -0.87 10.74 13.89
CA GLU A 125 0.12 10.59 14.97
C GLU A 125 0.14 9.16 15.52
N ILE A 126 -1.04 8.57 15.73
CA ILE A 126 -1.17 7.21 16.23
C ILE A 126 -0.61 6.21 15.23
N PHE A 127 -1.02 6.26 13.97
CA PHE A 127 -0.51 5.37 12.92
C PHE A 127 1.01 5.41 12.85
N ILE A 128 1.61 6.61 12.79
CA ILE A 128 3.07 6.78 12.76
C ILE A 128 3.72 6.24 14.04
N SER A 129 3.12 6.46 15.21
CA SER A 129 3.65 5.93 16.47
C SER A 129 3.64 4.40 16.54
N GLN A 130 2.63 3.75 15.94
CA GLN A 130 2.46 2.30 16.00
C GLN A 130 3.24 1.60 14.89
N LEU A 131 3.08 2.03 13.63
CA LEU A 131 3.65 1.35 12.46
C LEU A 131 4.96 1.97 11.97
N GLY A 132 5.23 3.25 12.26
CA GLY A 132 6.44 3.94 11.82
C GLY A 132 7.73 3.23 12.25
N SER A 133 7.72 2.62 13.44
CA SER A 133 8.86 1.83 13.96
C SER A 133 9.03 0.45 13.30
N LEU A 134 8.00 -0.03 12.58
CA LEU A 134 8.03 -1.28 11.83
C LEU A 134 8.59 -1.08 10.42
N MET A 135 8.55 0.16 9.92
CA MET A 135 9.02 0.54 8.59
C MET A 135 10.50 0.91 8.58
N PRO A 136 11.17 0.95 7.41
CA PRO A 136 12.56 1.36 7.29
C PRO A 136 12.83 2.74 7.92
N LYS A 137 13.96 2.87 8.61
CA LYS A 137 14.36 4.11 9.27
C LYS A 137 14.66 5.23 8.26
N GLY A 138 14.38 6.47 8.65
CA GLY A 138 14.69 7.66 7.84
C GLY A 138 13.65 7.99 6.78
N GLN A 139 12.50 7.29 6.78
CA GLN A 139 11.36 7.61 5.94
C GLN A 139 10.67 8.89 6.43
N SER A 140 10.28 9.75 5.50
CA SER A 140 9.37 10.88 5.73
C SER A 140 7.97 10.50 5.28
N PHE A 141 6.95 10.86 6.07
CA PHE A 141 5.56 10.55 5.79
C PHE A 141 4.73 11.81 5.63
N GLY A 142 4.02 11.89 4.51
CA GLY A 142 3.15 13.00 4.17
C GLY A 142 3.89 14.28 3.81
N THR A 143 3.17 15.39 3.96
CA THR A 143 3.68 16.74 3.69
C THR A 143 4.70 17.18 4.74
N LYS A 144 5.42 18.27 4.48
CA LYS A 144 6.44 18.82 5.41
C LYS A 144 5.84 19.31 6.73
N ASP A 145 4.61 19.81 6.71
CA ASP A 145 3.81 20.21 7.88
C ASP A 145 3.13 19.02 8.57
N GLY A 146 3.33 17.79 8.08
CA GLY A 146 2.89 16.58 8.74
C GLY A 146 1.44 16.20 8.46
N ARG A 147 0.94 16.43 7.24
CA ARG A 147 -0.38 15.99 6.78
C ARG A 147 -0.31 14.76 5.89
N GLY A 148 -1.20 13.81 6.12
CA GLY A 148 -1.23 12.51 5.44
C GLY A 148 -0.04 11.59 5.77
N ILE A 149 -0.09 10.34 5.31
CA ILE A 149 0.98 9.34 5.53
C ILE A 149 1.63 8.84 4.23
N PHE A 150 1.33 9.49 3.11
CA PHE A 150 1.86 9.08 1.81
C PHE A 150 3.40 9.11 1.79
N HIS A 151 4.01 8.13 1.14
CA HIS A 151 5.46 7.98 1.07
C HIS A 151 5.86 7.07 -0.09
N SER A 152 7.17 7.01 -0.35
CA SER A 152 7.76 6.16 -1.39
C SER A 152 8.94 5.36 -0.82
N TYR A 153 9.30 4.27 -1.48
CA TYR A 153 10.47 3.48 -1.14
C TYR A 153 11.18 2.96 -2.39
N TRP A 154 12.52 2.97 -2.36
CA TRP A 154 13.35 2.49 -3.46
C TRP A 154 14.03 1.18 -3.08
N LEU A 155 13.72 0.14 -3.84
CA LEU A 155 14.44 -1.13 -3.79
C LEU A 155 15.45 -1.17 -4.94
N LYS A 156 16.71 -1.46 -4.63
CA LYS A 156 17.73 -1.71 -5.65
C LYS A 156 18.04 -3.20 -5.65
N TRP A 157 17.78 -3.87 -6.77
CA TRP A 157 18.06 -5.30 -6.90
C TRP A 157 18.73 -5.56 -8.24
N LYS A 158 19.92 -6.17 -8.24
CA LYS A 158 20.74 -6.44 -9.46
C LYS A 158 20.89 -5.22 -10.39
N GLU A 159 21.25 -4.07 -9.82
CA GLU A 159 21.41 -2.77 -10.52
C GLU A 159 20.12 -2.18 -11.09
N LYS A 160 18.98 -2.83 -10.83
CA LYS A 160 17.64 -2.38 -11.23
C LYS A 160 16.94 -1.66 -10.09
N LYS A 161 16.03 -0.76 -10.44
CA LYS A 161 15.28 0.06 -9.48
C LYS A 161 13.81 -0.32 -9.50
N VAL A 162 13.31 -0.84 -8.38
CA VAL A 162 11.87 -0.97 -8.13
C VAL A 162 11.45 0.20 -7.25
N HIS A 163 10.54 1.01 -7.76
CA HIS A 163 10.00 2.17 -7.06
C HIS A 163 8.63 1.82 -6.49
N ILE A 164 8.49 1.89 -5.18
CA ILE A 164 7.22 1.65 -4.50
C ILE A 164 6.64 3.01 -4.14
N VAL A 165 5.44 3.30 -4.61
CA VAL A 165 4.74 4.56 -4.36
C VAL A 165 3.44 4.27 -3.64
N ILE A 166 3.28 4.87 -2.46
CA ILE A 166 2.22 4.58 -1.50
C ILE A 166 1.48 5.88 -1.18
N PRO A 167 0.45 6.26 -1.97
CA PRO A 167 -0.47 7.34 -1.62
C PRO A 167 -1.29 7.05 -0.35
N ASP A 168 -1.84 8.12 0.19
CA ASP A 168 -2.83 8.18 1.25
C ASP A 168 -4.19 8.56 0.63
N THR A 169 -5.10 7.59 0.61
CA THR A 169 -6.45 7.72 0.03
C THR A 169 -7.50 8.18 1.03
N ARG A 170 -7.11 8.58 2.24
CA ARG A 170 -8.02 8.96 3.33
C ARG A 170 -7.90 10.43 3.71
N PHE A 171 -6.68 10.87 4.04
CA PHE A 171 -6.46 12.12 4.78
C PHE A 171 -7.03 13.38 4.12
N PHE A 172 -6.93 13.43 2.79
CA PHE A 172 -7.38 14.56 1.97
C PHE A 172 -8.68 14.29 1.23
N ARG A 173 -9.17 13.04 1.26
CA ARG A 173 -10.27 12.60 0.42
C ARG A 173 -11.55 13.34 0.76
N SER A 174 -12.24 13.91 -0.22
CA SER A 174 -13.55 14.50 0.01
C SER A 174 -14.58 13.44 0.44
N PRO A 175 -15.68 13.81 1.10
CA PRO A 175 -16.71 12.84 1.50
C PRO A 175 -17.26 12.05 0.31
N LEU A 176 -17.49 10.75 0.51
CA LEU A 176 -18.17 9.92 -0.49
C LEU A 176 -19.62 10.37 -0.67
N LYS A 177 -20.14 10.27 -1.90
CA LYS A 177 -21.55 10.54 -2.19
C LYS A 177 -22.35 9.26 -2.07
N ARG A 178 -23.24 9.18 -1.08
CA ARG A 178 -24.19 8.07 -0.96
C ARG A 178 -25.12 8.01 -2.16
N SER A 179 -25.35 6.80 -2.64
CA SER A 179 -26.36 6.47 -3.64
C SER A 179 -27.74 6.46 -2.99
N TRP A 180 -28.78 6.60 -3.80
CA TRP A 180 -30.17 6.47 -3.33
C TRP A 180 -30.41 5.13 -2.63
N PHE A 181 -29.90 4.02 -3.19
CA PHE A 181 -29.99 2.66 -2.62
C PHE A 181 -29.42 2.53 -1.20
N SER A 182 -28.43 3.35 -0.84
CA SER A 182 -27.88 3.37 0.52
C SER A 182 -28.95 3.69 1.56
N TYR A 183 -29.84 4.62 1.25
CA TYR A 183 -30.92 5.03 2.15
C TYR A 183 -32.02 3.97 2.28
N PHE A 184 -32.23 3.13 1.26
CA PHE A 184 -33.23 2.05 1.29
C PHE A 184 -32.73 0.79 1.97
N THR A 185 -31.44 0.47 1.79
CA THR A 185 -30.85 -0.78 2.27
C THR A 185 -30.17 -0.62 3.64
N GLY A 186 -29.88 0.61 4.06
CA GLY A 186 -29.05 0.90 5.23
C GLY A 186 -27.56 0.55 5.05
N LYS A 187 -27.16 0.14 3.84
CA LYS A 187 -25.77 -0.21 3.51
C LYS A 187 -25.05 0.97 2.88
N ASN A 188 -23.73 1.01 3.05
CA ASN A 188 -22.88 2.01 2.41
C ASN A 188 -22.73 1.69 0.91
N HIS A 189 -23.60 2.29 0.09
CA HIS A 189 -23.53 2.25 -1.36
C HIS A 189 -23.29 3.67 -1.86
N TYR A 190 -22.28 3.85 -2.69
CA TYR A 190 -21.79 5.12 -3.18
C TYR A 190 -22.05 5.28 -4.68
N ARG A 191 -22.14 6.53 -5.10
CA ARG A 191 -22.21 6.95 -6.51
C ARG A 191 -21.03 7.88 -6.81
N PRO A 192 -20.72 8.13 -8.10
CA PRO A 192 -19.69 9.09 -8.48
C PRO A 192 -19.90 10.48 -7.86
N ASN A 193 -18.81 11.09 -7.42
CA ASN A 193 -18.73 12.47 -6.98
C ASN A 193 -18.10 13.33 -8.09
N GLU A 194 -18.96 14.02 -8.85
CA GLU A 194 -18.57 14.81 -10.02
C GLU A 194 -18.18 16.27 -9.71
N ALA A 195 -18.19 16.65 -8.42
CA ALA A 195 -17.83 18.01 -8.03
C ALA A 195 -16.41 18.37 -8.46
N GLU A 196 -16.19 19.60 -8.90
CA GLU A 196 -14.91 20.05 -9.48
C GLU A 196 -13.76 20.05 -8.46
N ASP A 197 -14.10 20.28 -7.20
CA ASP A 197 -13.18 20.31 -6.06
C ASP A 197 -13.10 18.96 -5.31
N ALA A 198 -13.81 17.93 -5.77
CA ALA A 198 -13.74 16.61 -5.17
C ALA A 198 -12.37 15.99 -5.42
N THR A 199 -11.71 15.55 -4.35
CA THR A 199 -10.35 15.00 -4.42
C THR A 199 -10.20 13.72 -3.62
N ILE A 200 -9.24 12.87 -3.97
CA ILE A 200 -8.76 11.78 -3.11
C ILE A 200 -7.45 12.21 -2.46
N LEU A 201 -6.49 12.68 -3.25
CA LEU A 201 -5.14 12.93 -2.77
C LEU A 201 -4.92 14.34 -2.23
N GLY A 202 -5.69 15.33 -2.69
CA GLY A 202 -5.42 16.74 -2.46
C GLY A 202 -4.22 17.26 -3.27
N GLU A 203 -4.11 18.58 -3.37
CA GLU A 203 -3.14 19.24 -4.26
C GLU A 203 -1.68 18.90 -3.94
N GLU A 204 -1.28 18.95 -2.67
CA GLU A 204 0.12 18.71 -2.29
C GLU A 204 0.57 17.27 -2.56
N GLN A 205 -0.31 16.30 -2.31
CA GLN A 205 -0.01 14.90 -2.60
C GLN A 205 0.00 14.64 -4.11
N TRP A 206 -0.87 15.29 -4.90
CA TRP A 206 -0.78 15.23 -6.37
C TRP A 206 0.54 15.76 -6.89
N LYS A 207 1.03 16.87 -6.32
CA LYS A 207 2.35 17.42 -6.67
C LYS A 207 3.46 16.44 -6.31
N TRP A 208 3.43 15.89 -5.10
CA TRP A 208 4.37 14.85 -4.68
C TRP A 208 4.34 13.63 -5.62
N LEU A 209 3.16 13.15 -5.99
CA LEU A 209 3.00 12.01 -6.89
C LEU A 209 3.58 12.29 -8.28
N ALA A 210 3.44 13.51 -8.79
CA ALA A 210 4.06 13.94 -10.04
C ALA A 210 5.59 13.86 -9.96
N GLU A 211 6.16 14.33 -8.85
CA GLU A 211 7.61 14.29 -8.60
C GLU A 211 8.11 12.84 -8.49
N GLU A 212 7.35 11.94 -7.85
CA GLU A 212 7.69 10.52 -7.78
C GLU A 212 7.64 9.83 -9.14
N PHE A 213 6.61 10.10 -9.95
CA PHE A 213 6.44 9.48 -11.26
C PHE A 213 7.43 10.01 -12.30
N ALA A 214 8.04 11.18 -12.05
CA ALA A 214 9.12 11.73 -12.86
C ALA A 214 10.48 11.07 -12.60
N LYS A 215 10.63 10.22 -11.56
CA LYS A 215 11.88 9.52 -11.22
C LYS A 215 11.99 8.21 -12.01
N PRO A 216 13.05 7.99 -12.81
CA PRO A 216 13.20 6.77 -13.60
C PRO A 216 13.30 5.49 -12.78
N SER A 217 12.45 4.49 -13.07
CA SER A 217 12.50 3.14 -12.48
C SER A 217 12.34 2.04 -13.53
N ASP A 218 12.83 0.84 -13.21
CA ASP A 218 12.62 -0.35 -14.06
C ASP A 218 11.23 -0.98 -13.80
N LEU A 219 10.70 -0.81 -12.59
CA LEU A 219 9.33 -1.20 -12.21
C LEU A 219 8.78 -0.18 -11.21
N LEU A 220 7.53 0.25 -11.41
CA LEU A 220 6.75 1.01 -10.45
C LEU A 220 5.68 0.11 -9.82
N VAL A 221 5.73 -0.05 -8.50
CA VAL A 221 4.69 -0.71 -7.72
C VAL A 221 3.85 0.38 -7.07
N PHE A 222 2.64 0.57 -7.56
CA PHE A 222 1.68 1.53 -7.00
C PHE A 222 0.78 0.84 -5.99
N VAL A 223 0.79 1.31 -4.75
CA VAL A 223 0.01 0.74 -3.64
C VAL A 223 -1.19 1.62 -3.36
N SER A 224 -2.39 1.06 -3.32
CA SER A 224 -3.61 1.81 -3.00
C SER A 224 -4.43 1.06 -1.95
N GLY A 225 -4.97 1.75 -0.94
CA GLY A 225 -5.87 1.10 0.03
C GLY A 225 -7.12 0.56 -0.63
N ILE A 226 -7.71 1.39 -1.49
CA ILE A 226 -8.93 1.10 -2.24
C ILE A 226 -8.64 0.73 -3.70
N GLN A 227 -9.56 0.00 -4.34
CA GLN A 227 -9.42 -0.41 -5.73
C GLN A 227 -9.36 0.76 -6.74
N VAL A 228 -8.55 0.63 -7.79
CA VAL A 228 -8.25 1.70 -8.76
C VAL A 228 -9.04 1.55 -10.08
N ILE A 229 -8.96 0.39 -10.73
CA ILE A 229 -9.56 0.08 -12.03
C ILE A 229 -11.07 -0.13 -11.97
N PRO A 230 -11.64 -0.90 -11.02
CA PRO A 230 -13.07 -1.22 -11.00
C PRO A 230 -13.96 0.02 -10.90
N THR A 231 -15.18 -0.08 -11.45
CA THR A 231 -16.21 0.98 -11.38
C THR A 231 -17.61 0.45 -11.05
N GLU A 232 -17.82 -0.86 -11.15
CA GLU A 232 -19.11 -1.54 -11.21
C GLU A 232 -19.67 -1.83 -9.81
N GLN A 233 -18.79 -2.14 -8.85
CA GLN A 233 -19.17 -2.36 -7.45
C GLN A 233 -19.73 -1.05 -6.82
N PRO A 234 -20.58 -1.09 -5.78
CA PRO A 234 -21.18 0.11 -5.20
C PRO A 234 -20.43 0.68 -3.99
N PHE A 235 -19.35 0.06 -3.54
CA PHE A 235 -18.54 0.43 -2.38
C PHE A 235 -17.47 1.47 -2.74
N GLU A 236 -16.59 1.76 -1.79
CA GLU A 236 -15.49 2.70 -1.96
C GLU A 236 -14.45 2.19 -2.99
N LYS A 237 -13.88 3.12 -3.76
CA LYS A 237 -12.88 2.93 -4.83
C LYS A 237 -12.51 4.29 -5.44
N TRP A 238 -11.46 4.31 -6.23
CA TRP A 238 -11.12 5.46 -7.08
C TRP A 238 -12.25 5.83 -8.05
N GLY A 239 -13.04 4.85 -8.52
CA GLY A 239 -14.21 5.07 -9.38
C GLY A 239 -15.30 5.97 -8.75
N ASN A 240 -15.27 6.20 -7.43
CA ASN A 240 -16.16 7.19 -6.80
C ASN A 240 -15.75 8.64 -7.09
N PHE A 241 -14.53 8.88 -7.59
CA PHE A 241 -14.00 10.20 -7.97
C PHE A 241 -13.46 10.15 -9.40
N PRO A 242 -14.34 10.19 -10.42
CA PRO A 242 -13.94 9.93 -11.81
C PRO A 242 -12.81 10.83 -12.32
N LYS A 243 -12.83 12.12 -11.99
CA LYS A 243 -11.79 13.09 -12.38
C LYS A 243 -10.43 12.79 -11.76
N GLU A 244 -10.41 12.38 -10.49
CA GLU A 244 -9.17 11.98 -9.80
C GLU A 244 -8.61 10.68 -10.36
N ARG A 245 -9.48 9.71 -10.68
CA ARG A 245 -9.10 8.45 -11.33
C ARG A 245 -8.55 8.68 -12.74
N GLU A 246 -9.19 9.52 -13.53
CA GLU A 246 -8.71 9.89 -14.87
C GLU A 246 -7.33 10.56 -14.79
N LYS A 247 -7.17 11.52 -13.86
CA LYS A 247 -5.87 12.15 -13.60
C LYS A 247 -4.80 11.13 -13.21
N LEU A 248 -5.14 10.15 -12.36
CA LEU A 248 -4.21 9.07 -12.01
C LEU A 248 -3.79 8.24 -13.24
N PHE A 249 -4.73 7.92 -14.13
CA PHE A 249 -4.44 7.18 -15.37
C PHE A 249 -3.53 7.97 -16.32
N GLN A 250 -3.71 9.29 -16.43
CA GLN A 250 -2.80 10.16 -17.18
C GLN A 250 -1.39 10.15 -16.58
N PHE A 251 -1.28 10.13 -15.25
CA PHE A 251 -0.01 10.01 -14.55
C PHE A 251 0.65 8.65 -14.79
N PHE A 252 -0.10 7.54 -14.76
CA PHE A 252 0.42 6.22 -15.13
C PHE A 252 0.91 6.19 -16.59
N GLY A 253 0.21 6.85 -17.50
CA GLY A 253 0.60 6.95 -18.91
C GLY A 253 1.91 7.72 -19.12
N SER A 254 2.20 8.70 -18.26
CA SER A 254 3.38 9.57 -18.34
C SER A 254 4.51 9.22 -17.35
N ALA A 255 4.31 8.24 -16.48
CA ALA A 255 5.29 7.80 -15.51
C ALA A 255 6.58 7.32 -16.20
N LYS A 256 7.74 7.79 -15.71
CA LYS A 256 9.07 7.39 -16.21
C LYS A 256 9.45 6.01 -15.66
N THR A 257 8.69 4.99 -16.03
CA THR A 257 8.96 3.62 -15.62
C THR A 257 8.75 2.68 -16.80
N SER A 258 9.63 1.67 -16.90
CA SER A 258 9.51 0.65 -17.95
C SER A 258 8.21 -0.15 -17.80
N ASP A 259 7.76 -0.35 -16.56
CA ASP A 259 6.59 -1.17 -16.28
C ASP A 259 5.92 -0.82 -14.93
N LEU A 260 4.65 -1.18 -14.76
CA LEU A 260 3.81 -0.75 -13.64
C LEU A 260 2.84 -1.85 -13.20
N VAL A 261 2.75 -2.08 -11.89
CA VAL A 261 1.70 -2.91 -11.27
C VAL A 261 1.01 -2.15 -10.14
N ILE A 262 -0.30 -2.30 -10.03
CA ILE A 262 -1.14 -1.74 -8.97
C ILE A 262 -1.45 -2.86 -7.97
N LEU A 263 -1.25 -2.61 -6.68
CA LEU A 263 -1.63 -3.53 -5.59
C LEU A 263 -2.67 -2.84 -4.72
N SER A 264 -3.81 -3.50 -4.48
CA SER A 264 -4.94 -2.90 -3.75
C SER A 264 -5.62 -3.81 -2.71
N GLY A 265 -6.41 -3.19 -1.83
CA GLY A 265 -7.07 -3.83 -0.68
C GLY A 265 -8.57 -3.57 -0.58
N ASP A 266 -9.08 -3.32 0.64
CA ASP A 266 -10.46 -2.92 1.03
C ASP A 266 -11.57 -3.97 0.83
N ARG A 267 -11.52 -4.76 -0.24
CA ARG A 267 -12.73 -5.45 -0.76
C ARG A 267 -13.20 -6.69 -0.01
N HIS A 268 -12.40 -7.23 0.91
CA HIS A 268 -12.57 -8.56 1.52
C HIS A 268 -12.67 -9.74 0.52
N ILE A 269 -12.29 -9.50 -0.74
CA ILE A 269 -12.12 -10.49 -1.82
C ILE A 269 -10.85 -10.19 -2.61
N ALA A 270 -10.30 -11.20 -3.28
CA ALA A 270 -9.20 -11.05 -4.21
C ALA A 270 -9.67 -11.10 -5.65
N GLU A 271 -9.11 -10.20 -6.46
CA GLU A 271 -9.47 -10.00 -7.86
C GLU A 271 -8.23 -9.54 -8.63
N ILE A 272 -8.21 -9.80 -9.93
CA ILE A 272 -7.19 -9.28 -10.85
C ILE A 272 -7.91 -8.54 -11.96
N TYR A 273 -7.45 -7.32 -12.27
CA TYR A 273 -7.97 -6.52 -13.37
C TYR A 273 -6.86 -6.18 -14.37
N GLU A 274 -7.21 -6.16 -15.65
CA GLU A 274 -6.37 -5.71 -16.75
C GLU A 274 -7.08 -4.58 -17.51
N TYR A 275 -6.52 -3.39 -17.49
CA TYR A 275 -7.06 -2.23 -18.19
C TYR A 275 -6.15 -1.80 -19.35
N PRO A 276 -6.66 -1.68 -20.59
CA PRO A 276 -5.89 -1.20 -21.73
C PRO A 276 -5.73 0.33 -21.66
N LEU A 277 -4.62 0.80 -21.10
CA LEU A 277 -4.34 2.24 -20.97
C LEU A 277 -4.02 2.89 -22.33
N SER A 278 -3.33 2.15 -23.21
CA SER A 278 -3.07 2.51 -24.60
C SER A 278 -2.84 1.26 -25.44
N ASP A 279 -2.65 1.41 -26.76
CA ASP A 279 -2.34 0.29 -27.66
C ASP A 279 -1.08 -0.50 -27.25
N SER A 280 -0.18 0.12 -26.47
CA SER A 280 1.11 -0.45 -26.07
C SER A 280 1.29 -0.66 -24.56
N ARG A 281 0.35 -0.19 -23.73
CA ARG A 281 0.45 -0.28 -22.27
C ARG A 281 -0.85 -0.75 -21.64
N LYS A 282 -0.74 -1.76 -20.80
CA LYS A 282 -1.82 -2.26 -19.93
C LYS A 282 -1.51 -1.89 -18.49
N LEU A 283 -2.55 -1.66 -17.69
CA LEU A 283 -2.46 -1.55 -16.24
C LEU A 283 -3.00 -2.82 -15.64
N ILE A 284 -2.21 -3.43 -14.75
CA ILE A 284 -2.63 -4.61 -14.00
C ILE A 284 -2.83 -4.19 -12.55
N GLU A 285 -4.02 -4.46 -12.04
CA GLU A 285 -4.34 -4.34 -10.63
C GLU A 285 -4.55 -5.70 -10.01
N VAL A 286 -3.86 -5.96 -8.91
CA VAL A 286 -4.00 -7.18 -8.12
C VAL A 286 -4.51 -6.80 -6.75
N THR A 287 -5.79 -7.08 -6.50
CA THR A 287 -6.44 -6.86 -5.22
C THR A 287 -6.24 -8.08 -4.34
N SER A 288 -5.69 -7.89 -3.14
CA SER A 288 -5.64 -8.92 -2.10
C SER A 288 -6.28 -8.43 -0.81
N SER A 289 -7.49 -8.93 -0.59
CA SER A 289 -8.29 -8.68 0.59
C SER A 289 -9.19 -9.90 0.80
N SER A 290 -9.41 -10.44 1.97
CA SER A 290 -8.84 -10.08 3.25
C SER A 290 -7.75 -11.07 3.69
N LEU A 291 -6.82 -10.60 4.52
CA LEU A 291 -5.87 -11.45 5.22
C LEU A 291 -6.55 -12.40 6.23
N ASN A 292 -7.58 -11.95 6.95
CA ASN A 292 -8.30 -12.83 7.89
C ASN A 292 -9.77 -12.45 8.17
N LEU A 293 -10.38 -11.65 7.29
CA LEU A 293 -11.74 -11.14 7.47
C LEU A 293 -12.60 -11.30 6.20
N PRO A 294 -12.77 -12.52 5.66
CA PRO A 294 -13.64 -12.68 4.49
C PRO A 294 -15.09 -12.40 4.87
N LEU A 295 -15.89 -11.98 3.89
CA LEU A 295 -17.31 -11.67 4.05
C LEU A 295 -18.17 -12.62 3.18
N PRO A 296 -18.21 -13.94 3.48
CA PRO A 296 -18.76 -14.96 2.58
C PRO A 296 -20.26 -14.80 2.29
N PHE A 297 -21.00 -14.13 3.16
CA PHE A 297 -22.44 -13.91 3.00
C PHE A 297 -22.80 -12.68 2.15
N LEU A 298 -21.82 -11.86 1.77
CA LEU A 298 -22.05 -10.68 0.94
C LEU A 298 -21.74 -10.99 -0.53
N PRO A 299 -22.62 -10.61 -1.48
CA PRO A 299 -22.33 -10.68 -2.91
C PRO A 299 -21.37 -9.54 -3.28
N LEU A 300 -20.07 -9.81 -3.12
CA LEU A 300 -19.01 -8.82 -3.29
C LEU A 300 -18.40 -8.83 -4.69
N GLU A 301 -18.64 -9.87 -5.47
CA GLU A 301 -18.15 -10.00 -6.84
C GLU A 301 -19.13 -9.33 -7.82
N TYR A 302 -18.58 -8.51 -8.70
CA TYR A 302 -19.30 -7.81 -9.76
C TYR A 302 -18.62 -8.11 -11.09
N ASP A 303 -19.39 -8.18 -12.17
CA ASP A 303 -18.84 -8.38 -13.50
C ASP A 303 -18.25 -7.07 -14.03
N SER A 304 -17.10 -7.18 -14.68
CA SER A 304 -16.39 -6.09 -15.34
C SER A 304 -15.70 -6.66 -16.57
N GLU A 305 -15.67 -5.89 -17.66
CA GLU A 305 -14.91 -6.27 -18.86
C GLU A 305 -13.40 -6.32 -18.61
N TYR A 306 -12.91 -5.66 -17.56
CA TYR A 306 -11.50 -5.62 -17.19
C TYR A 306 -11.11 -6.72 -16.19
N LYS A 307 -12.08 -7.44 -15.60
CA LYS A 307 -11.81 -8.46 -14.58
C LYS A 307 -11.30 -9.75 -15.22
N LEU A 308 -10.19 -10.26 -14.71
CA LEU A 308 -9.60 -11.52 -15.14
C LEU A 308 -10.09 -12.66 -14.24
N GLY A 309 -11.07 -13.42 -14.74
CA GLY A 309 -11.61 -14.59 -14.02
C GLY A 309 -12.54 -14.22 -12.87
N SER A 310 -12.80 -15.20 -12.00
CA SER A 310 -13.68 -15.03 -10.84
C SER A 310 -12.91 -14.54 -9.61
N ALA A 311 -13.60 -13.79 -8.76
CA ALA A 311 -13.07 -13.37 -7.48
C ALA A 311 -12.82 -14.57 -6.54
N PHE A 312 -11.78 -14.48 -5.72
CA PHE A 312 -11.58 -15.40 -4.60
C PHE A 312 -12.05 -14.77 -3.29
N ARG A 313 -12.92 -15.46 -2.55
CA ARG A 313 -13.74 -14.87 -1.47
C ARG A 313 -13.36 -15.34 -0.06
N GLU A 314 -12.28 -16.10 0.05
CA GLU A 314 -11.75 -16.58 1.33
C GLU A 314 -10.49 -15.81 1.72
N GLU A 315 -9.92 -16.16 2.88
CA GLU A 315 -8.65 -15.61 3.35
C GLU A 315 -7.55 -15.79 2.30
N ASN A 316 -6.91 -14.69 1.94
CA ASN A 316 -5.88 -14.68 0.91
C ASN A 316 -4.82 -13.62 1.16
N PHE A 317 -3.67 -13.81 0.51
CA PHE A 317 -2.62 -12.83 0.41
C PHE A 317 -2.04 -12.82 -1.00
N GLY A 318 -1.51 -11.68 -1.41
CA GLY A 318 -0.83 -11.52 -2.67
C GLY A 318 0.67 -11.76 -2.55
N SER A 319 1.25 -12.24 -3.65
CA SER A 319 2.69 -12.31 -3.86
C SER A 319 3.04 -11.68 -5.21
N LEU A 320 4.10 -10.89 -5.22
CA LEU A 320 4.70 -10.31 -6.43
C LEU A 320 6.15 -10.78 -6.48
N ARG A 321 6.46 -11.64 -7.45
CA ARG A 321 7.80 -12.15 -7.71
C ARG A 321 8.40 -11.37 -8.86
N ILE A 322 9.57 -10.79 -8.64
CA ILE A 322 10.31 -9.98 -9.62
C ILE A 322 11.62 -10.70 -9.96
N GLN A 323 11.88 -10.87 -11.24
CA GLN A 323 13.06 -11.53 -11.77
C GLN A 323 13.74 -10.65 -12.82
N ARG A 324 15.03 -10.90 -13.08
CA ARG A 324 15.77 -10.25 -14.16
C ARG A 324 15.88 -11.23 -15.32
N LYS A 325 15.38 -10.86 -16.50
CA LYS A 325 15.45 -11.64 -17.73
C LYS A 325 15.86 -10.72 -18.88
N ASP A 326 16.89 -11.10 -19.62
CA ASP A 326 17.43 -10.33 -20.76
C ASP A 326 17.69 -8.84 -20.45
N GLY A 327 18.17 -8.56 -19.24
CA GLY A 327 18.47 -7.20 -18.79
C GLY A 327 17.25 -6.33 -18.41
N LYS A 328 16.03 -6.87 -18.43
CA LYS A 328 14.80 -6.24 -17.97
C LYS A 328 14.31 -6.89 -16.67
N LEU A 329 13.47 -6.17 -15.91
CA LEU A 329 12.68 -6.78 -14.84
C LEU A 329 11.42 -7.39 -15.45
N VAL A 330 11.12 -8.62 -15.05
CA VAL A 330 9.84 -9.30 -15.32
C VAL A 330 9.22 -9.61 -13.98
N TRP A 331 7.92 -9.40 -13.85
CA TRP A 331 7.20 -9.72 -12.63
C TRP A 331 6.02 -10.64 -12.88
N ARG A 332 5.69 -11.44 -11.87
CA ARG A 332 4.49 -12.29 -11.83
C ARG A 332 3.81 -12.06 -10.50
N SER A 333 2.48 -12.02 -10.51
CA SER A 333 1.72 -11.90 -9.28
C SER A 333 0.78 -13.07 -9.10
N GLU A 334 0.68 -13.54 -7.87
CA GLU A 334 -0.17 -14.65 -7.45
C GLU A 334 -1.01 -14.19 -6.26
N ILE A 335 -2.26 -14.63 -6.21
CA ILE A 335 -3.07 -14.64 -5.00
C ILE A 335 -3.01 -16.06 -4.45
N LYS A 336 -2.65 -16.17 -3.18
CA LYS A 336 -2.55 -17.43 -2.47
C LYS A 336 -3.58 -17.51 -1.35
N ASP A 337 -4.10 -18.71 -1.10
CA ASP A 337 -4.96 -18.97 0.05
C ASP A 337 -4.16 -18.97 1.38
N LYS A 338 -4.86 -19.14 2.50
CA LYS A 338 -4.27 -19.12 3.84
C LYS A 338 -3.21 -20.19 4.13
N ILE A 339 -3.06 -21.21 3.28
CA ILE A 339 -2.03 -22.25 3.39
C ILE A 339 -0.98 -22.19 2.27
N GLY A 340 -1.05 -21.18 1.40
CA GLY A 340 -0.06 -20.90 0.36
C GLY A 340 -0.35 -21.51 -1.01
N ASN A 341 -1.53 -22.09 -1.24
CA ASN A 341 -1.90 -22.56 -2.58
C ASN A 341 -2.20 -21.37 -3.48
N VAL A 342 -1.67 -21.37 -4.70
CA VAL A 342 -1.98 -20.35 -5.71
C VAL A 342 -3.41 -20.54 -6.22
N ILE A 343 -4.24 -19.51 -6.10
CA ILE A 343 -5.64 -19.52 -6.51
C ILE A 343 -5.89 -18.64 -7.73
N LEU A 344 -5.27 -17.45 -7.78
CA LEU A 344 -5.27 -16.56 -8.95
C LEU A 344 -3.84 -16.22 -9.33
N HIS A 345 -3.57 -15.97 -10.60
CA HIS A 345 -2.24 -15.57 -11.04
C HIS A 345 -2.28 -14.71 -12.30
N TYR A 346 -1.29 -13.83 -12.42
CA TYR A 346 -0.99 -13.07 -13.61
C TYR A 346 0.48 -13.27 -13.98
N THR A 347 0.72 -13.82 -15.18
CA THR A 347 2.05 -14.24 -15.66
C THR A 347 2.45 -13.60 -16.99
N ASN A 348 1.58 -12.79 -17.61
CA ASN A 348 1.73 -12.33 -19.00
C ASN A 348 2.78 -11.23 -19.22
N ASN A 349 3.51 -10.82 -18.19
CA ASN A 349 4.51 -9.76 -18.31
C ASN A 349 5.86 -10.20 -18.93
N ASP A 350 5.95 -11.44 -19.42
CA ASP A 350 7.09 -11.91 -20.22
C ASP A 350 7.11 -11.32 -21.65
N SER A 351 6.08 -10.56 -22.04
CA SER A 351 5.81 -10.17 -23.43
C SER A 351 5.88 -8.65 -23.61
N ASN A 352 7.10 -8.11 -23.80
CA ASN A 352 7.43 -6.95 -24.65
C ASN A 352 8.95 -6.68 -24.70
#